data_AF-A0A843FU15-F1
#
_entry.id   AF-A0A843FU15-F1
#
_cell.length_a   1.000
_cell.length_b   1.000
_cell.length_c   1.000
_cell.angle_alpha   90.00
_cell.angle_beta   90.00
_cell.angle_gamma   90.00
#
_symmetry.space_group_name_H-M   'P 1'
#
loop_
_entity.id
_entity.type
_entity.pdbx_description
1 polymer ?
#
loop_
_entity_poly.entity_id
_entity_poly.type
_entity_poly.pdbx_seq_one_letter_code
_entity_poly.pdbx_strand_id
1 'polypeptide(L)' 'MDYFYIGIDDTDSPDGMCTTFLASTILNEFRDNGIEIIDYPRLIRLNPFARFKTRGNGGVSFKLDLSQDIELAKEIV' A
#
# COMPACT_ATOMS: atom_id res chain seq x y z
N MET A 1 -11.19 -1.07 18.42
CA MET A 1 -9.79 -0.69 18.27
C MET A 1 -9.69 0.01 16.95
N ASP A 2 -9.27 1.27 17.00
CA ASP A 2 -9.17 2.12 15.83
C ASP A 2 -7.76 1.97 15.25
N TYR A 3 -7.65 1.91 13.93
CA TYR A 3 -6.40 1.72 13.20
C TYR A 3 -6.31 2.75 12.07
N PHE A 4 -5.11 3.12 11.69
CA PHE A 4 -4.88 3.90 10.49
C PHE A 4 -4.70 2.96 9.29
N TYR A 5 -5.62 3.00 8.33
CA TYR A 5 -5.57 2.15 7.13
C TYR A 5 -5.02 2.93 5.95
N ILE A 6 -4.08 2.31 5.25
CA ILE A 6 -3.49 2.85 4.02
C ILE A 6 -3.87 1.93 2.87
N GLY A 7 -4.30 2.52 1.76
CA GLY A 7 -4.69 1.82 0.53
C GLY A 7 -4.03 2.46 -0.68
N ILE A 8 -3.43 1.63 -1.54
CA ILE A 8 -2.68 2.04 -2.73
C ILE A 8 -3.21 1.26 -3.93
N ASP A 9 -3.45 1.94 -5.05
CA ASP A 9 -3.92 1.36 -6.32
C ASP A 9 -3.48 2.28 -7.48
N ASP A 10 -3.53 1.78 -8.72
CA ASP A 10 -3.34 2.55 -9.96
C ASP A 10 -1.95 3.19 -10.15
N THR A 11 -0.92 2.57 -9.58
CA THR A 11 0.47 3.05 -9.65
C THR A 11 1.33 2.22 -10.61
N ASP A 12 0.75 1.25 -11.31
CA ASP A 12 1.40 0.52 -12.39
C ASP A 12 1.51 1.37 -13.67
N SER A 13 2.63 1.24 -14.36
CA SER A 13 2.87 1.91 -15.65
C SER A 13 3.33 0.90 -16.70
N PRO A 14 2.99 1.11 -18.00
CA PRO A 14 3.52 0.31 -19.10
C PRO A 14 5.05 0.29 -19.18
N ASP A 15 5.71 1.34 -18.68
CA ASP A 15 7.17 1.50 -18.74
C ASP A 15 7.91 0.83 -17.55
N GLY A 16 7.17 0.20 -16.63
CA GLY A 16 7.69 -0.42 -15.41
C GLY A 16 6.94 0.04 -14.15
N MET A 17 7.29 -0.52 -12.99
CA MET A 17 6.58 -0.42 -11.71
C MET A 17 5.27 -1.21 -11.61
N CYS A 18 4.84 -1.45 -10.37
CA CYS A 18 3.53 -2.00 -10.04
C CYS A 18 3.12 -1.62 -8.62
N THR A 19 1.83 -1.71 -8.30
CA THR A 19 1.29 -1.38 -6.97
C THR A 19 1.95 -2.13 -5.84
N THR A 20 2.27 -3.41 -6.03
CA THR A 20 2.96 -4.22 -5.01
C THR A 20 4.42 -3.80 -4.84
N PHE A 21 5.09 -3.36 -5.90
CA PHE A 21 6.45 -2.86 -5.81
C PHE A 21 6.49 -1.55 -5.01
N LEU A 22 5.63 -0.58 -5.34
CA LEU A 22 5.54 0.68 -4.60
C LEU A 22 5.20 0.44 -3.12
N ALA A 23 4.22 -0.43 -2.84
CA ALA A 23 3.89 -0.80 -1.48
C ALA A 23 5.10 -1.41 -0.74
N SER A 24 5.88 -2.27 -1.38
CA SER A 24 7.10 -2.82 -0.77
C SER A 24 8.14 -1.74 -0.46
N THR A 25 8.29 -0.73 -1.32
CA THR A 25 9.21 0.38 -1.09
C THR A 25 8.76 1.24 0.10
N ILE A 26 7.46 1.56 0.19
CA ILE A 26 6.88 2.29 1.33
C ILE A 26 7.08 1.51 2.63
N LEU A 27 6.85 0.19 2.62
CA LEU A 27 7.06 -0.63 3.81
C LEU A 27 8.52 -0.71 4.24
N ASN A 28 9.48 -0.62 3.31
CA ASN A 28 10.89 -0.52 3.66
C ASN A 28 11.21 0.84 4.29
N GLU A 29 10.72 1.93 3.70
CA GLU A 29 10.90 3.28 4.26
C GLU A 29 10.29 3.39 5.67
N PHE A 30 9.11 2.80 5.89
CA PHE A 30 8.50 2.69 7.22
C PHE A 30 9.42 1.97 8.20
N ARG A 31 9.98 0.82 7.82
CA ARG A 31 10.91 0.07 8.67
C ARG A 31 12.17 0.85 9.00
N ASP A 32 12.71 1.60 8.04
CA ASP A 32 13.90 2.43 8.24
C ASP A 32 13.62 3.60 9.21
N ASN A 33 12.37 4.04 9.31
CA ASN A 33 11.89 5.06 10.25
C ASN A 33 11.23 4.49 11.52
N GLY A 34 11.33 3.18 11.76
CA GLY A 34 10.80 2.54 12.97
C GLY A 34 9.26 2.41 13.02
N ILE A 35 8.59 2.56 11.88
CA ILE A 35 7.15 2.34 11.73
C ILE A 35 6.89 0.88 11.34
N GLU A 36 6.06 0.18 12.11
CA GLU A 36 5.66 -1.20 11.83
C GLU A 36 4.18 -1.32 11.47
N ILE A 37 3.88 -2.08 10.42
CA ILE A 37 2.51 -2.47 10.09
C ILE A 37 2.03 -3.61 10.99
N ILE A 38 0.72 -3.67 11.21
CA ILE A 38 0.10 -4.80 11.88
C ILE A 38 -0.14 -5.90 10.85
N ASP A 39 0.47 -7.06 11.09
CA ASP A 39 0.31 -8.26 10.26
C ASP A 39 0.82 -8.02 8.82
N TYR A 40 0.40 -8.86 7.87
CA TYR A 40 0.80 -8.76 6.47
C TYR A 40 -0.02 -7.72 5.68
N PRO A 41 0.58 -7.08 4.65
CA PRO A 41 -0.17 -6.31 3.69
C PRO A 41 -1.11 -7.22 2.89
N ARG A 42 -2.27 -6.68 2.52
CA ARG A 42 -3.31 -7.38 1.74
C ARG A 42 -3.22 -6.98 0.28
N LEU A 43 -2.97 -7.95 -0.60
CA LEU A 43 -3.14 -7.79 -2.04
C LEU A 43 -4.59 -8.12 -2.41
N ILE A 44 -5.34 -7.13 -2.85
CA ILE A 44 -6.78 -7.22 -3.09
C ILE A 44 -7.03 -7.18 -4.59
N ARG A 45 -7.59 -8.26 -5.15
CA ARG A 45 -8.04 -8.29 -6.54
C ARG A 45 -9.42 -7.66 -6.68
N LEU A 46 -9.51 -6.69 -7.58
CA LEU A 46 -10.75 -6.00 -7.92
C LEU A 46 -11.45 -6.70 -9.09
N ASN A 47 -12.51 -6.09 -9.65
CA ASN A 47 -13.24 -6.64 -10.78
C ASN A 47 -12.28 -6.86 -11.98
N PRO A 48 -12.06 -8.12 -12.41
CA PRO A 48 -11.14 -8.41 -13.51
C PRO A 48 -11.67 -7.92 -14.88
N PHE A 49 -12.95 -7.61 -14.99
CA PHE A 49 -13.60 -7.13 -16.22
C PHE A 49 -13.77 -5.60 -16.27
N ALA A 50 -13.12 -4.86 -15.36
CA ALA A 50 -13.17 -3.41 -15.38
C ALA A 50 -12.54 -2.85 -16.66
N ARG A 51 -13.27 -1.98 -17.37
CA ARG A 51 -12.76 -1.28 -18.55
C ARG A 51 -11.61 -0.36 -18.15
N PHE A 52 -10.61 -0.23 -19.04
CA PHE A 52 -9.42 0.63 -18.88
C PHE A 52 -8.41 0.24 -17.79
N LYS A 53 -8.56 -0.94 -17.17
CA LYS A 53 -7.57 -1.45 -16.21
C LYS A 53 -6.62 -2.46 -16.86
N THR A 54 -5.38 -2.50 -16.36
CA THR A 54 -4.35 -3.46 -16.80
C THR A 54 -4.73 -4.90 -16.38
N ARG A 55 -4.08 -5.90 -16.99
CA ARG A 55 -4.17 -7.31 -16.55
C ARG A 55 -3.60 -7.40 -15.14
N GLY A 56 -4.43 -7.27 -14.12
CA GLY A 56 -3.86 -6.95 -12.82
C GLY A 56 -4.83 -6.40 -11.80
N ASN A 57 -5.86 -5.66 -12.25
CA ASN A 57 -6.72 -4.81 -11.43
C ASN A 57 -6.75 -5.21 -9.95
N GLY A 58 -5.96 -4.52 -9.14
CA GLY A 58 -5.74 -4.88 -7.76
C GLY A 58 -4.97 -3.83 -7.00
N GLY A 59 -5.44 -3.56 -5.78
CA GLY A 59 -4.82 -2.64 -4.85
C GLY A 59 -4.09 -3.37 -3.72
N VAL A 60 -3.30 -2.63 -2.96
CA VAL A 60 -2.65 -3.09 -1.74
C VAL A 60 -3.18 -2.29 -0.56
N SER A 61 -3.42 -2.95 0.58
CA SER A 61 -3.73 -2.25 1.83
C SER A 61 -2.96 -2.82 3.01
N PHE A 62 -2.60 -1.97 3.96
CA PHE A 62 -2.04 -2.36 5.25
C PHE A 62 -2.54 -1.39 6.31
N LYS A 63 -2.29 -1.71 7.58
CA LYS A 63 -2.80 -0.91 8.71
C LYS A 63 -1.70 -0.70 9.75
N LEU A 64 -1.72 0.48 10.35
CA LEU A 64 -0.86 0.87 11.45
C LEU A 64 -1.67 0.92 12.75
N ASP A 65 -1.02 0.61 13.85
CA ASP A 65 -1.52 0.97 15.17
C ASP A 65 -1.44 2.50 15.34
N LEU A 66 -2.42 3.11 16.02
CA LEU A 66 -2.41 4.57 16.23
C LEU A 66 -1.28 5.06 17.15
N SER A 67 -0.56 4.14 17.82
CA SER A 67 0.67 4.45 18.57
C SER A 67 1.90 4.69 17.68
N GLN A 68 1.85 4.36 16.39
CA GLN A 68 2.92 4.64 15.43
C GLN A 68 2.98 6.14 15.09
N ASP A 69 4.07 6.60 14.46
CA ASP A 69 4.17 7.96 13.93
C ASP A 69 3.31 8.14 12.67
N ILE A 70 2.03 8.44 12.89
CA ILE A 70 1.03 8.57 11.82
C ILE A 70 1.28 9.81 10.95
N GLU A 71 1.88 10.87 11.49
CA GLU A 71 2.18 12.06 10.69
C GLU A 71 3.32 11.79 9.73
N LEU A 72 4.40 11.16 10.18
CA LEU A 72 5.48 10.72 9.28
C LEU A 72 4.98 9.69 8.26
N ALA A 73 4.12 8.75 8.66
CA ALA A 73 3.53 7.78 7.73
C ALA A 73 2.74 8.45 6.59
N LYS A 74 2.10 9.60 6.83
CA LYS A 74 1.40 10.38 5.79
C LYS A 74 2.36 11.16 4.89
N GLU A 75 3.53 11.54 5.36
CA GLU A 75 4.54 12.23 4.55
C GLU A 75 5.24 11.28 3.57
N ILE A 76 5.41 10.02 3.98
CA ILE A 76 6.05 8.98 3.16
C ILE A 76 5.13 8.47 2.03
N VAL A 77 3.82 8.38 2.27
CA VAL A 77 2.82 7.83 1.33
C VAL A 77 2.28 8.90 0.40
#